data_AF-A0AAU3DMK6-F1
#
_entry.id   AF-A0AAU3DMK6-F1
#
_cell.length_a   1.000
_cell.length_b   1.000
_cell.length_c   1.000
_cell.angle_alpha   90.00
_cell.angle_beta   90.00
_cell.angle_gamma   90.00
#
_symmetry.space_group_name_H-M   'P 1'
#
loop_
_entity.id
_entity.type
_entity.pdbx_description
1 polymer ?
#
loop_
_entity_poly.entity_id
_entity_poly.type
_entity_poly.pdbx_seq_one_letter_code
_entity_poly.pdbx_strand_id
1 'polypeptide(L)'
;MIIVSAGNIRNAVPHQMRRVDGTLDPLLLSDLSRIEEPAQAHNVLTVGACTHMDAVPDSALFSGFRPLAATGSLSPFSRTSVALTNGSIAKPDIVLEGGNMLVAPDDSILDAHDLVSVATTHHDPARQLTWTNATSAATAQAAALAATAMSNYPGLRPETVRALLVHEAQWTPAMEKGLFKKTGAPKLGKGDMMRQVIRRYGWGMPTAERIRSSASNAVTMIIQNTLVPYKVKGGQVRLAELKLHELPWPLEQLRDLAETTVDLRVTLAYMIEPNPGRRGMLGRYSYASHGLRFAIKGPTESSDSFQRRLAEQAEHDSDGLGNPKAFESNSRWLVGPRARNLGSLHADI
;
A
#
# COMPACT_ATOMS: atom_id res chain seq x y z
N MET A 1 16.39 3.02 -3.78
CA MET A 1 14.94 3.13 -3.47
C MET A 1 14.77 4.34 -2.56
N ILE A 2 13.71 5.13 -2.74
CA ILE A 2 13.42 6.29 -1.87
C ILE A 2 12.18 5.94 -1.04
N ILE A 3 12.28 6.10 0.28
CA ILE A 3 11.19 5.85 1.23
C ILE A 3 10.83 7.18 1.87
N VAL A 4 9.54 7.51 1.93
CA VAL A 4 9.04 8.82 2.36
C VAL A 4 7.92 8.62 3.36
N SER A 5 7.92 9.41 4.42
CA SER A 5 6.83 9.45 5.39
C SER A 5 5.57 10.09 4.81
N ALA A 6 4.39 9.55 5.12
CA ALA A 6 3.12 10.12 4.64
C ALA A 6 2.82 11.54 5.18
N GLY A 7 3.50 11.94 6.25
CA GLY A 7 3.29 13.23 6.91
C GLY A 7 2.51 13.08 8.21
N ASN A 8 2.64 14.07 9.09
CA ASN A 8 2.14 13.99 10.47
C ASN A 8 0.99 14.98 10.73
N ILE A 9 -0.04 14.51 11.42
CA ILE A 9 -0.97 15.38 12.15
C ILE A 9 -0.21 15.93 13.36
N ARG A 10 -0.29 17.25 13.58
CA ARG A 10 0.37 17.96 14.68
C ARG A 10 -0.69 18.77 15.43
N ASN A 11 -0.53 18.92 16.74
CA ASN A 11 -1.41 19.73 17.58
C ASN A 11 -2.89 19.33 17.44
N ALA A 12 -3.15 18.02 17.38
CA ALA A 12 -4.50 17.49 17.29
C ALA A 12 -5.31 17.87 18.53
N VAL A 13 -6.55 18.30 18.31
CA VAL A 13 -7.48 18.65 19.40
C VAL A 13 -8.73 17.77 19.33
N PRO A 14 -9.30 17.34 20.47
CA PRO A 14 -10.34 16.31 20.50
C PRO A 14 -11.55 16.59 19.61
N HIS A 15 -11.99 17.85 19.53
CA HIS A 15 -13.16 18.24 18.73
C HIS A 15 -13.01 17.95 17.22
N GLN A 16 -11.78 17.87 16.70
CA GLN A 16 -11.51 17.51 15.30
C GLN A 16 -11.70 16.01 15.03
N MET A 17 -11.76 15.19 16.08
CA MET A 17 -11.90 13.74 16.02
C MET A 17 -13.26 13.26 16.53
N ARG A 18 -14.17 14.16 16.92
CA ARG A 18 -15.48 13.76 17.44
C ARG A 18 -16.44 13.43 16.31
N ARG A 19 -17.07 12.26 16.41
CA ARG A 19 -18.24 11.89 15.63
C ARG A 19 -19.48 12.62 16.14
N VAL A 20 -20.56 12.54 15.36
CA VAL A 20 -21.86 13.15 15.70
C VAL A 20 -22.44 12.59 17.01
N ASP A 21 -22.13 11.33 17.34
CA ASP A 21 -22.51 10.69 18.60
C ASP A 21 -21.60 11.04 19.79
N GLY A 22 -20.63 11.95 19.59
CA GLY A 22 -19.68 12.41 20.61
C GLY A 22 -18.45 11.51 20.78
N THR A 23 -18.41 10.33 20.16
CA THR A 23 -17.28 9.40 20.26
C THR A 23 -16.03 9.95 19.59
N LEU A 24 -14.86 9.74 20.21
CA LEU A 24 -13.57 10.09 19.62
C LEU A 24 -13.14 9.01 18.61
N ASP A 25 -12.87 9.45 17.39
CA ASP A 25 -12.39 8.63 16.30
C ASP A 25 -11.22 9.34 15.58
N PRO A 26 -9.96 8.95 15.83
CA PRO A 26 -8.80 9.57 15.22
C PRO A 26 -8.75 9.37 13.68
N LEU A 27 -9.51 8.42 13.13
CA LEU A 27 -9.57 8.21 11.68
C LEU A 27 -10.23 9.40 10.96
N LEU A 28 -11.16 10.12 11.60
CA LEU A 28 -11.79 11.30 10.99
C LEU A 28 -10.76 12.35 10.62
N LEU A 29 -9.88 12.70 11.56
CA LEU A 29 -8.83 13.68 11.30
C LEU A 29 -7.78 13.14 10.32
N SER A 30 -7.45 11.85 10.41
CA SER A 30 -6.50 11.17 9.51
C SER A 30 -6.96 11.17 8.05
N ASP A 31 -8.25 10.92 7.81
CA ASP A 31 -8.84 10.88 6.48
C ASP A 31 -8.96 12.27 5.84
N LEU A 32 -9.21 13.30 6.65
CA LEU A 32 -9.27 14.70 6.22
C LEU A 32 -7.88 15.31 6.01
N SER A 33 -6.86 14.80 6.71
CA SER A 33 -5.48 15.28 6.64
C SER A 33 -4.75 14.63 5.47
N ARG A 34 -4.60 15.38 4.38
CA ARG A 34 -3.90 14.93 3.17
C ARG A 34 -2.41 14.68 3.42
N ILE A 35 -1.89 13.61 2.83
CA ILE A 35 -0.44 13.34 2.78
C ILE A 35 0.37 14.57 2.34
N GLU A 36 1.60 14.68 2.86
CA GLU A 36 2.51 15.80 2.58
C GLU A 36 3.43 15.53 1.40
N GLU A 37 3.93 16.58 0.75
CA GLU A 37 4.95 16.41 -0.29
C GLU A 37 6.28 15.96 0.31
N PRO A 38 7.05 15.05 -0.34
CA PRO A 38 6.82 14.43 -1.65
C PRO A 38 6.15 13.04 -1.60
N ALA A 39 5.35 12.74 -0.58
CA ALA A 39 4.78 11.41 -0.34
C ALA A 39 3.82 10.91 -1.44
N GLN A 40 3.35 11.79 -2.32
CA GLN A 40 2.53 11.45 -3.48
C GLN A 40 3.31 10.95 -4.69
N ALA A 41 4.65 11.05 -4.69
CA ALA A 41 5.46 10.72 -5.85
C ALA A 41 5.29 9.24 -6.27
N HIS A 42 5.17 8.98 -7.56
CA HIS A 42 4.89 7.62 -8.05
C HIS A 42 6.04 6.64 -7.78
N ASN A 43 7.27 7.13 -7.68
CA ASN A 43 8.48 6.30 -7.57
C ASN A 43 8.92 6.05 -6.13
N VAL A 44 8.32 6.72 -5.13
CA VAL A 44 8.67 6.53 -3.71
C VAL A 44 7.82 5.44 -3.07
N LEU A 45 8.38 4.78 -2.05
CA LEU A 45 7.63 3.98 -1.10
C LEU A 45 7.15 4.91 0.04
N THR A 46 5.86 5.18 0.10
CA THR A 46 5.25 6.05 1.10
C THR A 46 4.79 5.23 2.28
N VAL A 47 5.18 5.67 3.48
CA VAL A 47 4.95 4.93 4.73
C VAL A 47 4.03 5.75 5.63
N GLY A 48 2.84 5.23 5.91
CA GLY A 48 1.99 5.72 6.98
C GLY A 48 2.34 5.08 8.32
N ALA A 49 1.69 5.53 9.38
CA ALA A 49 1.88 4.98 10.72
C ALA A 49 0.64 4.19 11.17
N CYS A 50 0.85 2.96 11.64
CA CYS A 50 -0.11 2.21 12.45
C CYS A 50 0.39 2.16 13.90
N THR A 51 -0.38 1.58 14.81
CA THR A 51 0.11 1.37 16.16
C THR A 51 -0.44 0.12 16.85
N HIS A 52 0.45 -0.57 17.55
CA HIS A 52 0.18 -1.67 18.48
C HIS A 52 0.49 -1.25 19.92
N MET A 53 0.95 -0.02 20.14
CA MET A 53 1.27 0.51 21.46
C MET A 53 0.01 1.03 22.13
N ASP A 54 -0.48 0.31 23.14
CA ASP A 54 -1.73 0.60 23.84
C ASP A 54 -1.58 0.64 25.37
N ALA A 55 -0.34 0.58 25.86
CA ALA A 55 -0.03 0.64 27.28
C ALA A 55 -0.34 2.02 27.89
N VAL A 56 -0.79 2.00 29.16
CA VAL A 56 -1.08 3.19 29.97
C VAL A 56 -0.19 3.16 31.21
N PRO A 57 0.36 4.30 31.68
CA PRO A 57 1.21 4.32 32.86
C PRO A 57 0.45 3.96 34.15
N ASP A 58 1.06 3.16 35.02
CA ASP A 58 0.44 2.67 36.27
C ASP A 58 0.43 3.69 37.43
N SER A 59 0.67 4.97 37.16
CA SER A 59 0.70 6.00 38.22
C SER A 59 -0.65 6.70 38.38
N ALA A 60 -0.92 7.21 39.59
CA ALA A 60 -2.18 7.88 39.92
C ALA A 60 -2.47 9.10 39.00
N LEU A 61 -1.44 9.73 38.44
CA LEU A 61 -1.58 10.84 37.48
C LEU A 61 -2.25 10.43 36.16
N PHE A 62 -2.16 9.15 35.79
CA PHE A 62 -2.74 8.59 34.57
C PHE A 62 -4.02 7.79 34.84
N SER A 63 -4.62 7.94 36.03
CA SER A 63 -5.87 7.28 36.36
C SER A 63 -6.97 7.65 35.36
N GLY A 64 -7.53 6.64 34.69
CA GLY A 64 -8.57 6.82 33.68
C GLY A 64 -8.06 7.23 32.30
N PHE A 65 -6.74 7.32 32.09
CA PHE A 65 -6.18 7.46 30.76
C PHE A 65 -6.38 6.18 29.95
N ARG A 66 -6.47 6.36 28.63
CA ARG A 66 -6.57 5.26 27.66
C ARG A 66 -5.79 5.59 26.39
N PRO A 67 -5.35 4.59 25.61
CA PRO A 67 -4.86 4.84 24.26
C PRO A 67 -5.96 5.45 23.38
N LEU A 68 -5.58 6.38 22.50
CA LEU A 68 -6.48 7.03 21.56
C LEU A 68 -6.89 6.08 20.43
N ALA A 69 -5.91 5.41 19.83
CA ALA A 69 -6.14 4.43 18.78
C ALA A 69 -6.09 3.00 19.34
N ALA A 70 -6.93 2.12 18.81
CA ALA A 70 -6.92 0.71 19.16
C ALA A 70 -5.66 0.01 18.63
N THR A 71 -5.21 -1.05 19.30
CA THR A 71 -4.09 -1.86 18.83
C THR A 71 -4.33 -2.38 17.41
N GLY A 72 -3.30 -2.29 16.58
CA GLY A 72 -3.31 -2.59 15.16
C GLY A 72 -3.99 -1.56 14.26
N SER A 73 -4.57 -0.47 14.77
CA SER A 73 -5.24 0.53 13.92
C SER A 73 -4.27 1.59 13.38
N LEU A 74 -4.77 2.57 12.62
CA LEU A 74 -3.94 3.70 12.17
C LEU A 74 -3.47 4.49 13.38
N SER A 75 -2.19 4.88 13.37
CA SER A 75 -1.66 5.81 14.37
C SER A 75 -2.38 7.15 14.21
N PRO A 76 -2.77 7.81 15.31
CA PRO A 76 -3.46 9.11 15.27
C PRO A 76 -2.59 10.24 14.70
N PHE A 77 -1.29 10.00 14.53
CA PHE A 77 -0.37 10.92 13.85
C PHE A 77 -0.42 10.81 12.33
N SER A 78 -0.92 9.71 11.76
CA SER A 78 -0.76 9.44 10.33
C SER A 78 -1.72 10.25 9.47
N ARG A 79 -1.19 10.88 8.42
CA ARG A 79 -1.99 11.41 7.32
C ARG A 79 -2.31 10.33 6.28
N THR A 80 -3.34 10.57 5.47
CA THR A 80 -3.83 9.62 4.48
C THR A 80 -4.07 10.29 3.14
N SER A 81 -4.32 9.50 2.10
CA SER A 81 -4.69 10.05 0.79
C SER A 81 -6.19 9.98 0.52
N VAL A 82 -7.03 9.67 1.53
CA VAL A 82 -8.48 9.46 1.39
C VAL A 82 -9.15 10.73 0.85
N ALA A 83 -8.90 11.89 1.44
CA ALA A 83 -9.42 13.18 0.99
C ALA A 83 -8.71 13.78 -0.26
N LEU A 84 -7.80 13.06 -0.93
CA LEU A 84 -7.22 13.55 -2.19
C LEU A 84 -8.26 13.48 -3.31
N THR A 85 -8.53 14.64 -3.92
CA THR A 85 -9.35 14.76 -5.12
C THR A 85 -8.71 14.09 -6.34
N ASN A 86 -7.37 14.02 -6.37
CA ASN A 86 -6.67 13.33 -7.44
C ASN A 86 -6.84 11.82 -7.30
N GLY A 87 -7.65 11.22 -8.17
CA GLY A 87 -7.89 9.78 -8.29
C GLY A 87 -6.63 8.95 -8.59
N SER A 88 -5.59 9.54 -9.17
CA SER A 88 -4.40 8.80 -9.63
C SER A 88 -3.35 8.52 -8.54
N ILE A 89 -3.56 9.03 -7.33
CA ILE A 89 -2.69 8.81 -6.18
C ILE A 89 -3.38 7.86 -5.21
N ALA A 90 -2.71 6.76 -4.86
CA ALA A 90 -3.13 5.84 -3.82
C ALA A 90 -1.94 5.62 -2.88
N LYS A 91 -1.94 6.31 -1.74
CA LYS A 91 -0.88 6.30 -0.74
C LYS A 91 -1.50 6.33 0.68
N PRO A 92 -0.81 5.87 1.74
CA PRO A 92 0.53 5.28 1.74
C PRO A 92 0.56 3.93 1.00
N ASP A 93 1.74 3.40 0.70
CA ASP A 93 1.86 2.06 0.12
C ASP A 93 1.78 0.97 1.21
N ILE A 94 2.36 1.27 2.39
CA ILE A 94 2.38 0.41 3.58
C ILE A 94 2.25 1.27 4.85
N VAL A 95 1.99 0.63 5.98
CA VAL A 95 2.02 1.23 7.32
C VAL A 95 2.91 0.43 8.27
N LEU A 96 3.57 1.10 9.20
CA LEU A 96 4.40 0.50 10.25
C LEU A 96 4.21 1.23 11.58
N GLU A 97 4.71 0.67 12.68
CA GLU A 97 4.55 1.24 14.02
C GLU A 97 5.05 2.69 14.07
N GLY A 98 4.16 3.61 14.45
CA GLY A 98 4.49 5.01 14.65
C GLY A 98 4.04 5.53 16.02
N GLY A 99 3.68 4.66 16.95
CA GLY A 99 3.20 5.07 18.25
C GLY A 99 1.76 5.57 18.26
N ASN A 100 1.31 5.90 19.46
CA ASN A 100 -0.06 6.23 19.79
C ASN A 100 -0.11 7.53 20.62
N MET A 101 -1.31 7.99 20.93
CA MET A 101 -1.54 9.07 21.90
C MET A 101 -2.32 8.50 23.08
N LEU A 102 -2.20 9.12 24.24
CA LEU A 102 -3.08 8.86 25.36
C LEU A 102 -4.19 9.92 25.44
N VAL A 103 -5.33 9.54 25.98
CA VAL A 103 -6.50 10.38 26.19
C VAL A 103 -6.86 10.32 27.66
N ALA A 104 -6.95 11.48 28.29
CA ALA A 104 -7.39 11.61 29.69
C ALA A 104 -8.93 11.49 29.81
N PRO A 105 -9.49 11.38 31.03
CA PRO A 105 -10.94 11.31 31.24
C PRO A 105 -11.73 12.52 30.73
N ASP A 106 -11.10 13.70 30.63
CA ASP A 106 -11.68 14.92 30.06
C ASP A 106 -11.48 15.04 28.53
N ASP A 107 -11.02 13.95 27.91
CA ASP A 107 -10.64 13.82 26.51
C ASP A 107 -9.41 14.64 26.09
N SER A 108 -8.66 15.26 27.02
CA SER A 108 -7.38 15.90 26.67
C SER A 108 -6.38 14.88 26.11
N ILE A 109 -5.63 15.29 25.09
CA ILE A 109 -4.70 14.42 24.35
C ILE A 109 -3.29 14.64 24.88
N LEU A 110 -2.61 13.53 25.19
CA LEU A 110 -1.18 13.49 25.43
C LEU A 110 -0.51 12.75 24.27
N ASP A 111 0.25 13.49 23.46
CA ASP A 111 0.90 12.99 22.26
C ASP A 111 2.40 12.66 22.44
N ALA A 112 2.90 12.78 23.68
CA ALA A 112 4.27 12.50 24.04
C ALA A 112 4.31 11.69 25.34
N HIS A 113 4.42 10.36 25.20
CA HIS A 113 4.70 9.44 26.32
C HIS A 113 5.49 8.23 25.79
N ASP A 114 6.44 7.72 26.59
CA ASP A 114 7.35 6.64 26.19
C ASP A 114 6.65 5.31 25.92
N LEU A 115 5.69 4.90 26.75
CA LEU A 115 4.89 3.69 26.58
C LEU A 115 4.07 3.64 25.28
N VAL A 116 3.83 4.78 24.63
CA VAL A 116 3.15 4.88 23.34
C VAL A 116 4.02 5.47 22.23
N SER A 117 5.35 5.44 22.43
CA SER A 117 6.33 5.93 21.47
C SER A 117 7.39 4.88 21.18
N VAL A 118 8.05 5.00 20.03
CA VAL A 118 9.13 4.10 19.60
C VAL A 118 10.45 4.55 20.20
N ALA A 119 11.15 3.65 20.88
CA ALA A 119 12.50 3.89 21.38
C ALA A 119 13.48 4.11 20.22
N THR A 120 14.37 5.09 20.36
CA THR A 120 15.41 5.40 19.37
C THR A 120 16.66 5.98 20.04
N THR A 121 17.75 6.09 19.28
CA THR A 121 18.98 6.74 19.75
C THR A 121 18.80 8.26 19.78
N HIS A 122 19.34 8.90 20.81
CA HIS A 122 19.36 10.36 20.89
C HIS A 122 20.66 10.91 20.26
N HIS A 123 20.67 12.19 19.90
CA HIS A 123 21.83 12.84 19.26
C HIS A 123 22.93 13.24 20.25
N ASP A 124 22.56 13.52 21.51
CA ASP A 124 23.49 13.82 22.60
C ASP A 124 24.13 12.53 23.13
N PRO A 125 25.47 12.36 23.06
CA PRO A 125 26.16 11.18 23.58
C PRO A 125 25.94 10.92 25.08
N ALA A 126 25.61 11.95 25.87
CA ALA A 126 25.33 11.80 27.31
C ALA A 126 23.99 11.13 27.60
N ARG A 127 23.05 11.16 26.64
CA ARG A 127 21.76 10.49 26.71
C ARG A 127 21.69 9.49 25.56
N GLN A 128 21.83 8.19 25.82
CA GLN A 128 21.91 7.23 24.70
C GLN A 128 20.57 7.00 24.00
N LEU A 129 19.45 7.07 24.74
CA LEU A 129 18.12 6.73 24.24
C LEU A 129 17.09 7.85 24.44
N THR A 130 16.16 7.92 23.51
CA THR A 130 14.99 8.79 23.53
C THR A 130 13.80 8.11 22.86
N TRP A 131 12.69 8.81 22.75
CA TRP A 131 11.46 8.33 22.18
C TRP A 131 11.06 9.18 20.98
N THR A 132 10.49 8.54 19.97
CA THR A 132 9.97 9.18 18.77
C THR A 132 8.66 8.52 18.35
N ASN A 133 7.82 9.23 17.63
CA ASN A 133 6.54 8.73 17.16
C ASN A 133 6.26 9.24 15.74
N ALA A 134 5.03 9.03 15.29
CA ALA A 134 4.50 9.40 14.00
C ALA A 134 5.17 8.71 12.81
N THR A 135 4.92 9.23 11.60
CA THR A 135 5.29 8.56 10.34
C THR A 135 6.80 8.51 10.10
N SER A 136 7.61 9.32 10.80
CA SER A 136 9.07 9.24 10.76
C SER A 136 9.60 7.95 11.41
N ALA A 137 9.04 7.57 12.56
CA ALA A 137 9.38 6.31 13.24
C ALA A 137 9.01 5.09 12.38
N ALA A 138 7.83 5.14 11.74
CA ALA A 138 7.38 4.12 10.81
C ALA A 138 8.29 4.04 9.56
N THR A 139 8.70 5.19 9.02
CA THR A 139 9.59 5.27 7.84
C THR A 139 10.98 4.70 8.11
N ALA A 140 11.53 4.96 9.30
CA ALA A 140 12.81 4.38 9.71
C ALA A 140 12.74 2.84 9.76
N GLN A 141 11.64 2.28 10.26
CA GLN A 141 11.41 0.83 10.25
C GLN A 141 11.25 0.29 8.83
N ALA A 142 10.56 0.99 7.93
CA ALA A 142 10.48 0.58 6.52
C ALA A 142 11.86 0.54 5.87
N ALA A 143 12.74 1.50 6.18
CA ALA A 143 14.12 1.51 5.72
C ALA A 143 14.92 0.32 6.26
N ALA A 144 14.73 -0.05 7.52
CA ALA A 144 15.34 -1.25 8.10
C ALA A 144 14.84 -2.54 7.44
N LEU A 145 13.54 -2.65 7.15
CA LEU A 145 12.97 -3.79 6.42
C LEU A 145 13.49 -3.86 4.98
N ALA A 146 13.61 -2.73 4.30
CA ALA A 146 14.20 -2.65 2.97
C ALA A 146 15.67 -3.08 2.96
N ALA A 147 16.46 -2.62 3.94
CA ALA A 147 17.85 -3.04 4.10
C ALA A 147 17.95 -4.54 4.41
N THR A 148 17.03 -5.08 5.22
CA THR A 148 16.90 -6.51 5.47
C THR A 148 16.62 -7.27 4.18
N ALA A 149 15.67 -6.83 3.36
CA ALA A 149 15.37 -7.44 2.07
C ALA A 149 16.59 -7.41 1.13
N MET A 150 17.27 -6.27 1.01
CA MET A 150 18.47 -6.11 0.20
C MET A 150 19.63 -6.99 0.67
N SER A 151 19.78 -7.16 1.99
CA SER A 151 20.81 -8.04 2.57
C SER A 151 20.51 -9.52 2.34
N ASN A 152 19.24 -9.93 2.45
CA ASN A 152 18.85 -11.34 2.24
C ASN A 152 18.80 -11.70 0.76
N TYR A 153 18.50 -10.74 -0.10
CA TYR A 153 18.42 -10.93 -1.55
C TYR A 153 19.24 -9.87 -2.31
N PRO A 154 20.59 -9.97 -2.31
CA PRO A 154 21.46 -8.94 -2.91
C PRO A 154 21.25 -8.69 -4.41
N GLY A 155 20.65 -9.65 -5.13
CA GLY A 155 20.33 -9.51 -6.55
C GLY A 155 19.04 -8.75 -6.86
N LEU A 156 18.25 -8.37 -5.84
CA LEU A 156 17.02 -7.62 -6.06
C LEU A 156 17.29 -6.15 -6.36
N ARG A 157 16.61 -5.64 -7.38
CA ARG A 157 16.60 -4.23 -7.75
C ARG A 157 15.75 -3.43 -6.75
N PRO A 158 15.99 -2.12 -6.61
CA PRO A 158 15.18 -1.24 -5.77
C PRO A 158 13.66 -1.34 -5.99
N GLU A 159 13.21 -1.50 -7.24
CA GLU A 159 11.80 -1.66 -7.60
C GLU A 159 11.22 -2.96 -7.05
N THR A 160 12.00 -4.03 -7.08
CA THR A 160 11.59 -5.35 -6.62
C THR A 160 11.59 -5.42 -5.09
N VAL A 161 12.52 -4.74 -4.42
CA VAL A 161 12.45 -4.56 -2.95
C VAL A 161 11.19 -3.78 -2.57
N ARG A 162 10.87 -2.70 -3.29
CA ARG A 162 9.62 -1.95 -3.09
C ARG A 162 8.39 -2.83 -3.28
N ALA A 163 8.36 -3.64 -4.34
CA ALA A 163 7.29 -4.59 -4.60
C ALA A 163 7.18 -5.60 -3.47
N LEU A 164 8.28 -6.19 -3.01
CA LEU A 164 8.31 -7.21 -1.97
C LEU A 164 7.75 -6.68 -0.65
N LEU A 165 8.17 -5.48 -0.21
CA LEU A 165 7.63 -4.88 1.02
C LEU A 165 6.11 -4.68 0.96
N VAL A 166 5.58 -4.33 -0.21
CA VAL A 166 4.13 -4.15 -0.40
C VAL A 166 3.43 -5.49 -0.54
N HIS A 167 4.04 -6.44 -1.25
CA HIS A 167 3.54 -7.79 -1.47
C HIS A 167 3.39 -8.57 -0.16
N GLU A 168 4.32 -8.37 0.76
CA GLU A 168 4.31 -9.05 2.06
C GLU A 168 3.50 -8.32 3.14
N ALA A 169 2.97 -7.13 2.84
CA ALA A 169 2.16 -6.37 3.77
C ALA A 169 0.77 -6.99 3.98
N GLN A 170 0.31 -7.07 5.22
CA GLN A 170 -1.02 -7.56 5.56
C GLN A 170 -1.76 -6.54 6.43
N TRP A 171 -3.06 -6.44 6.24
CA TRP A 171 -3.89 -5.65 7.14
C TRP A 171 -4.02 -6.34 8.49
N THR A 172 -3.98 -5.56 9.56
CA THR A 172 -4.22 -6.08 10.91
C THR A 172 -5.71 -6.39 11.10
N PRO A 173 -6.10 -7.18 12.11
CA PRO A 173 -7.52 -7.39 12.42
C PRO A 173 -8.31 -6.09 12.64
N ALA A 174 -7.65 -5.04 13.17
CA ALA A 174 -8.27 -3.73 13.35
C ALA A 174 -8.50 -3.00 12.02
N MET A 175 -7.57 -3.11 11.06
CA MET A 175 -7.70 -2.55 9.71
C MET A 175 -8.77 -3.28 8.88
N GLU A 176 -8.86 -4.60 9.04
CA GLU A 176 -9.84 -5.45 8.33
C GLU A 176 -11.24 -5.40 8.92
N LYS A 177 -11.38 -4.82 10.12
CA LYS A 177 -12.63 -4.83 10.88
C LYS A 177 -13.78 -4.28 10.04
N GLY A 178 -14.70 -5.18 9.69
CA GLY A 178 -15.90 -4.84 8.95
C GLY A 178 -15.73 -4.76 7.43
N LEU A 179 -14.54 -4.98 6.87
CA LEU A 179 -14.29 -4.92 5.41
C LEU A 179 -14.89 -6.12 4.65
N PHE A 180 -14.91 -7.30 5.27
CA PHE A 180 -15.34 -8.54 4.64
C PHE A 180 -16.62 -9.10 5.26
N LYS A 181 -17.43 -9.78 4.45
CA LYS A 181 -18.59 -10.57 4.89
C LYS A 181 -18.11 -11.86 5.56
N LYS A 182 -19.00 -12.54 6.28
CA LYS A 182 -18.71 -13.89 6.83
C LYS A 182 -18.30 -14.91 5.75
N THR A 183 -18.67 -14.66 4.50
CA THR A 183 -18.32 -15.47 3.33
C THR A 183 -16.92 -15.15 2.76
N GLY A 184 -16.16 -14.25 3.37
CA GLY A 184 -14.87 -13.75 2.85
C GLY A 184 -14.98 -12.70 1.75
N ALA A 185 -16.17 -12.49 1.18
CA ALA A 185 -16.35 -11.51 0.11
C ALA A 185 -16.25 -10.05 0.64
N PRO A 186 -15.63 -9.12 -0.12
CA PRO A 186 -15.60 -7.70 0.25
C PRO A 186 -17.01 -7.11 0.41
N LYS A 187 -17.20 -6.26 1.43
CA LYS A 187 -18.43 -5.46 1.59
C LYS A 187 -18.43 -4.20 0.74
N LEU A 188 -17.26 -3.64 0.49
CA LEU A 188 -17.08 -2.44 -0.33
C LEU A 188 -16.93 -2.83 -1.80
N GLY A 189 -17.42 -1.96 -2.69
CA GLY A 189 -17.10 -2.06 -4.11
C GLY A 189 -15.60 -1.83 -4.34
N LYS A 190 -15.06 -2.39 -5.42
CA LYS A 190 -13.63 -2.34 -5.75
C LYS A 190 -13.01 -0.93 -5.71
N GLY A 191 -13.73 0.07 -6.23
CA GLY A 191 -13.29 1.46 -6.20
C GLY A 191 -13.31 2.07 -4.79
N ASP A 192 -14.27 1.69 -3.95
CA ASP A 192 -14.33 2.12 -2.55
C ASP A 192 -13.27 1.43 -1.69
N MET A 193 -12.95 0.17 -1.99
CA MET A 193 -11.82 -0.53 -1.36
C MET A 193 -10.51 0.25 -1.60
N MET A 194 -10.26 0.66 -2.84
CA MET A 194 -9.12 1.53 -3.15
C MET A 194 -9.23 2.87 -2.41
N ARG A 195 -10.37 3.56 -2.51
CA ARG A 195 -10.53 4.93 -1.97
C ARG A 195 -10.54 5.04 -0.45
N GLN A 196 -11.08 4.05 0.25
CA GLN A 196 -11.33 4.11 1.69
C GLN A 196 -10.34 3.27 2.50
N VAL A 197 -9.81 2.19 1.92
CA VAL A 197 -8.94 1.26 2.64
C VAL A 197 -7.49 1.43 2.20
N ILE A 198 -7.20 1.25 0.90
CA ILE A 198 -5.81 1.36 0.39
C ILE A 198 -5.27 2.77 0.59
N ARG A 199 -6.07 3.82 0.33
CA ARG A 199 -5.66 5.21 0.59
C ARG A 199 -5.48 5.56 2.08
N ARG A 200 -5.88 4.68 2.99
CA ARG A 200 -5.75 4.88 4.44
C ARG A 200 -4.59 4.07 5.01
N TYR A 201 -4.55 2.77 4.71
CA TYR A 201 -3.61 1.81 5.30
C TYR A 201 -2.54 1.32 4.32
N GLY A 202 -2.59 1.76 3.07
CA GLY A 202 -1.91 1.07 1.99
C GLY A 202 -2.33 -0.38 1.93
N TRP A 203 -1.37 -1.24 1.62
CA TRP A 203 -1.55 -2.68 1.64
C TRP A 203 -1.33 -3.32 3.01
N GLY A 204 -1.25 -2.50 4.07
CA GLY A 204 -1.08 -2.95 5.44
C GLY A 204 0.38 -2.92 5.90
N MET A 205 0.70 -3.81 6.85
CA MET A 205 1.97 -3.85 7.54
C MET A 205 2.80 -5.06 7.11
N PRO A 206 4.00 -4.87 6.54
CA PRO A 206 4.93 -5.96 6.31
C PRO A 206 5.71 -6.31 7.58
N THR A 207 6.18 -7.56 7.66
CA THR A 207 7.05 -8.02 8.75
C THR A 207 8.37 -8.55 8.21
N ALA A 208 9.42 -8.47 9.02
CA ALA A 208 10.73 -8.99 8.64
C ALA A 208 10.71 -10.51 8.40
N GLU A 209 9.85 -11.24 9.11
CA GLU A 209 9.63 -12.67 8.90
C GLU A 209 9.09 -12.95 7.50
N ARG A 210 8.01 -12.28 7.09
CA ARG A 210 7.40 -12.47 5.76
C ARG A 210 8.33 -12.03 4.63
N ILE A 211 9.12 -10.99 4.84
CA ILE A 211 10.11 -10.55 3.85
C ILE A 211 11.22 -11.59 3.67
N ARG A 212 11.68 -12.25 4.74
CA ARG A 212 12.75 -13.26 4.67
C ARG A 212 12.27 -14.63 4.22
N SER A 213 11.00 -14.91 4.46
CA SER A 213 10.42 -16.24 4.27
C SER A 213 9.51 -16.25 3.06
N SER A 214 9.85 -17.03 2.04
CA SER A 214 8.81 -17.84 1.39
C SER A 214 8.40 -18.89 2.44
N ALA A 215 7.51 -18.50 3.36
CA ALA A 215 7.11 -19.38 4.45
C ALA A 215 6.51 -20.68 3.87
N SER A 216 6.50 -21.75 4.66
CA SER A 216 5.98 -23.07 4.28
C SER A 216 4.51 -23.10 3.79
N ASN A 217 3.83 -21.95 3.83
CA ASN A 217 2.46 -21.73 3.38
C ASN A 217 2.32 -20.69 2.24
N ALA A 218 3.41 -20.15 1.68
CA ALA A 218 3.35 -19.17 0.60
C ALA A 218 4.52 -19.32 -0.40
N VAL A 219 4.19 -19.60 -1.66
CA VAL A 219 5.15 -19.59 -2.77
C VAL A 219 5.20 -18.19 -3.39
N THR A 220 6.22 -17.41 -3.06
CA THR A 220 6.45 -16.09 -3.66
C THR A 220 7.38 -16.21 -4.85
N MET A 221 6.85 -16.06 -6.07
CA MET A 221 7.66 -16.01 -7.29
C MET A 221 8.07 -14.56 -7.58
N ILE A 222 9.38 -14.30 -7.64
CA ILE A 222 9.92 -12.98 -7.97
C ILE A 222 10.54 -13.02 -9.36
N ILE A 223 10.03 -12.17 -10.26
CA ILE A 223 10.58 -12.00 -11.61
C ILE A 223 11.09 -10.57 -11.77
N GLN A 224 12.35 -10.44 -12.18
CA GLN A 224 12.93 -9.17 -12.60
C GLN A 224 13.25 -9.24 -14.08
N ASN A 225 12.81 -8.23 -14.85
CA ASN A 225 13.07 -8.21 -16.27
C ASN A 225 13.14 -6.76 -16.79
N THR A 226 13.61 -6.61 -18.02
CA THR A 226 13.57 -5.35 -18.78
C THR A 226 12.58 -5.52 -19.92
N LEU A 227 11.76 -4.51 -20.21
CA LEU A 227 10.77 -4.56 -21.28
C LEU A 227 10.92 -3.32 -22.14
N VAL A 228 10.85 -3.46 -23.47
CA VAL A 228 10.76 -2.34 -24.40
C VAL A 228 9.28 -2.00 -24.61
N PRO A 229 8.79 -0.86 -24.10
CA PRO A 229 7.34 -0.61 -24.05
C PRO A 229 6.80 -0.08 -25.38
N TYR A 230 7.59 0.70 -26.11
CA TYR A 230 7.19 1.32 -27.36
C TYR A 230 8.19 1.08 -28.48
N LYS A 231 7.69 0.97 -29.71
CA LYS A 231 8.49 0.95 -30.94
C LYS A 231 7.85 1.82 -32.00
N VAL A 232 8.68 2.39 -32.86
CA VAL A 232 8.20 3.15 -34.03
C VAL A 232 8.06 2.21 -35.21
N LYS A 233 6.87 2.13 -35.80
CA LYS A 233 6.61 1.39 -37.04
C LYS A 233 5.84 2.29 -38.01
N GLY A 234 6.43 2.57 -39.17
CA GLY A 234 5.81 3.45 -40.19
C GLY A 234 5.55 4.88 -39.70
N GLY A 235 6.42 5.43 -38.85
CA GLY A 235 6.26 6.78 -38.28
C GLY A 235 5.27 6.89 -37.12
N GLN A 236 4.58 5.82 -36.75
CA GLN A 236 3.66 5.77 -35.60
C GLN A 236 4.29 5.04 -34.41
N VAL A 237 4.11 5.57 -33.20
CA VAL A 237 4.48 4.91 -31.95
C VAL A 237 3.44 3.84 -31.63
N ARG A 238 3.89 2.61 -31.38
CA ARG A 238 3.03 1.47 -30.99
C ARG A 238 3.61 0.77 -29.78
N LEU A 239 2.78 0.01 -29.06
CA LEU A 239 3.26 -0.92 -28.04
C LEU A 239 4.19 -1.96 -28.67
N ALA A 240 5.27 -2.30 -27.96
CA ALA A 240 6.36 -3.13 -28.50
C ALA A 240 6.34 -4.56 -27.99
N GLU A 241 6.55 -4.75 -26.68
CA GLU A 241 6.69 -6.06 -26.06
C GLU A 241 5.55 -6.38 -25.09
N LEU A 242 5.15 -7.65 -25.10
CA LEU A 242 4.30 -8.28 -24.09
C LEU A 242 5.11 -9.41 -23.45
N LYS A 243 5.11 -9.50 -22.11
CA LYS A 243 5.73 -10.60 -21.39
C LYS A 243 4.70 -11.52 -20.78
N LEU A 244 4.74 -12.77 -21.22
CA LEU A 244 3.95 -13.86 -20.66
C LEU A 244 4.80 -14.62 -19.66
N HIS A 245 4.23 -14.85 -18.48
CA HIS A 245 4.86 -15.61 -17.42
C HIS A 245 3.98 -16.83 -17.14
N GLU A 246 4.56 -18.01 -17.29
CA GLU A 246 3.94 -19.25 -16.82
C GLU A 246 4.21 -19.35 -15.31
N LEU A 247 3.14 -19.39 -14.52
CA LEU A 247 3.24 -19.50 -13.07
C LEU A 247 3.51 -20.97 -12.71
N PRO A 248 4.54 -21.28 -11.90
CA PRO A 248 4.82 -22.63 -11.44
C PRO A 248 3.82 -23.01 -10.34
N TRP A 249 2.58 -23.31 -10.73
CA TRP A 249 1.52 -23.64 -9.78
C TRP A 249 1.91 -24.87 -8.94
N PRO A 250 1.88 -24.78 -7.59
CA PRO A 250 2.12 -25.92 -6.72
C PRO A 250 0.91 -26.86 -6.72
N LEU A 251 0.73 -27.60 -7.83
CA LEU A 251 -0.51 -28.34 -8.11
C LEU A 251 -0.82 -29.40 -7.05
N GLU A 252 0.19 -30.06 -6.49
CA GLU A 252 -0.02 -31.06 -5.43
C GLU A 252 -0.56 -30.39 -4.15
N GLN A 253 0.09 -29.34 -3.68
CA GLN A 253 -0.31 -28.61 -2.48
C GLN A 253 -1.69 -27.95 -2.67
N LEU A 254 -1.98 -27.41 -3.85
CA LEU A 254 -3.29 -26.84 -4.16
C LEU A 254 -4.40 -27.91 -4.18
N ARG A 255 -4.08 -29.15 -4.58
CA ARG A 255 -5.04 -30.28 -4.52
C ARG A 255 -5.27 -30.74 -3.09
N ASP A 256 -4.22 -30.79 -2.27
CA ASP A 256 -4.32 -31.18 -0.85
C ASP A 256 -5.19 -30.21 -0.03
N LEU A 257 -5.24 -28.95 -0.43
CA LEU A 257 -6.09 -27.93 0.19
C LEU A 257 -7.59 -28.12 -0.10
N ALA A 258 -7.97 -28.97 -1.05
CA ALA A 258 -9.36 -29.27 -1.41
C ALA A 258 -10.21 -27.99 -1.61
N GLU A 259 -11.31 -27.84 -0.86
CA GLU A 259 -12.24 -26.70 -0.93
C GLU A 259 -11.74 -25.45 -0.18
N THR A 260 -10.49 -25.44 0.30
CA THR A 260 -9.92 -24.28 0.99
C THR A 260 -9.74 -23.13 0.02
N THR A 261 -10.32 -21.98 0.35
CA THR A 261 -10.10 -20.74 -0.40
C THR A 261 -8.64 -20.31 -0.27
N VAL A 262 -7.99 -20.09 -1.41
CA VAL A 262 -6.63 -19.53 -1.49
C VAL A 262 -6.65 -18.19 -2.22
N ASP A 263 -5.77 -17.30 -1.81
CA ASP A 263 -5.60 -15.99 -2.41
C ASP A 263 -4.39 -15.96 -3.34
N LEU A 264 -4.54 -15.31 -4.50
CA LEU A 264 -3.43 -15.01 -5.39
C LEU A 264 -3.14 -13.52 -5.29
N ARG A 265 -1.97 -13.18 -4.75
CA ARG A 265 -1.48 -11.80 -4.80
C ARG A 265 -0.56 -11.59 -5.99
N VAL A 266 -0.74 -10.48 -6.69
CA VAL A 266 0.20 -10.01 -7.72
C VAL A 266 0.66 -8.61 -7.37
N THR A 267 1.96 -8.34 -7.50
CA THR A 267 2.52 -7.00 -7.32
C THR A 267 3.49 -6.69 -8.45
N LEU A 268 3.19 -5.65 -9.22
CA LEU A 268 4.00 -5.14 -10.30
C LEU A 268 4.60 -3.80 -9.87
N ALA A 269 5.94 -3.69 -9.93
CA ALA A 269 6.63 -2.44 -9.69
C ALA A 269 7.56 -2.11 -10.85
N TYR A 270 7.56 -0.84 -11.26
CA TYR A 270 8.48 -0.27 -12.23
C TYR A 270 8.79 1.18 -11.84
N MET A 271 9.76 1.81 -12.50
CA MET A 271 10.02 3.24 -12.33
C MET A 271 9.42 4.02 -13.50
N ILE A 272 8.69 5.08 -13.16
CA ILE A 272 8.23 6.06 -14.13
C ILE A 272 9.40 7.00 -14.42
N GLU A 273 9.82 7.08 -15.68
CA GLU A 273 10.86 8.02 -16.09
C GLU A 273 10.38 9.48 -15.99
N PRO A 274 11.26 10.48 -15.88
CA PRO A 274 10.83 11.88 -15.91
C PRO A 274 10.14 12.22 -17.24
N ASN A 275 9.03 12.97 -17.20
CA ASN A 275 8.36 13.42 -18.42
C ASN A 275 9.29 14.35 -19.22
N PRO A 276 9.77 13.94 -20.42
CA PRO A 276 10.66 14.78 -21.22
C PRO A 276 9.94 16.00 -21.81
N GLY A 277 8.60 15.99 -21.89
CA GLY A 277 7.80 17.10 -22.39
C GLY A 277 6.99 17.76 -21.28
N ARG A 278 7.10 19.09 -21.08
CA ARG A 278 6.19 19.85 -20.20
C ARG A 278 4.75 19.97 -20.75
N ARG A 279 4.29 19.03 -21.58
CA ARG A 279 2.93 19.04 -22.15
C ARG A 279 1.98 18.39 -21.14
N GLY A 280 1.26 19.23 -20.38
CA GLY A 280 0.00 18.97 -19.66
C GLY A 280 -0.15 17.69 -18.83
N MET A 281 -0.58 17.80 -17.57
CA MET A 281 -0.85 16.64 -16.68
C MET A 281 -2.20 15.94 -16.91
N LEU A 282 -3.03 16.39 -17.86
CA LEU A 282 -4.42 15.94 -18.02
C LEU A 282 -4.75 15.48 -19.45
N GLY A 283 -5.68 14.53 -19.55
CA GLY A 283 -6.20 14.02 -20.83
C GLY A 283 -5.19 13.18 -21.61
N ARG A 284 -5.24 13.27 -22.95
CA ARG A 284 -4.36 12.55 -23.89
C ARG A 284 -2.86 12.83 -23.72
N TYR A 285 -2.49 13.81 -22.90
CA TYR A 285 -1.12 14.19 -22.61
C TYR A 285 -0.65 13.76 -21.21
N SER A 286 -1.50 13.06 -20.44
CA SER A 286 -1.09 12.51 -19.15
C SER A 286 0.10 11.56 -19.32
N TYR A 287 1.22 11.91 -18.69
CA TYR A 287 2.45 11.15 -18.78
C TYR A 287 2.56 10.19 -17.60
N ALA A 288 2.45 8.89 -17.88
CA ALA A 288 2.66 7.80 -16.92
C ALA A 288 3.89 6.94 -17.28
N SER A 289 4.82 7.50 -18.08
CA SER A 289 5.95 6.80 -18.70
C SER A 289 5.47 5.58 -19.49
N HIS A 290 5.61 4.37 -18.95
CA HIS A 290 5.33 3.11 -19.65
C HIS A 290 3.92 2.53 -19.39
N GLY A 291 3.25 2.97 -18.32
CA GLY A 291 1.89 2.52 -18.00
C GLY A 291 1.72 0.99 -17.92
N LEU A 292 2.74 0.26 -17.45
CA LEU A 292 2.72 -1.21 -17.42
C LEU A 292 1.55 -1.73 -16.59
N ARG A 293 0.96 -2.85 -17.01
CA ARG A 293 -0.17 -3.49 -16.33
C ARG A 293 0.03 -5.00 -16.34
N PHE A 294 -0.68 -5.70 -15.46
CA PHE A 294 -0.74 -7.17 -15.47
C PHE A 294 -2.19 -7.66 -15.58
N ALA A 295 -2.34 -8.83 -16.19
CA ALA A 295 -3.59 -9.59 -16.26
C ALA A 295 -3.27 -11.07 -16.06
N ILE A 296 -4.26 -11.83 -15.60
CA ILE A 296 -4.16 -13.28 -15.49
C ILE A 296 -5.02 -13.96 -16.56
N LYS A 297 -4.57 -15.15 -16.98
CA LYS A 297 -5.36 -16.05 -17.80
C LYS A 297 -6.52 -16.60 -16.97
N GLY A 298 -7.73 -16.53 -17.50
CA GLY A 298 -8.92 -17.06 -16.82
C GLY A 298 -8.87 -18.59 -16.68
N PRO A 299 -9.59 -19.17 -15.70
CA PRO A 299 -9.55 -20.61 -15.42
C PRO A 299 -10.01 -21.47 -16.60
N THR A 300 -10.94 -20.96 -17.42
CA THR A 300 -11.49 -21.62 -18.62
C THR A 300 -11.01 -20.98 -19.92
N GLU A 301 -10.10 -20.01 -19.85
CA GLU A 301 -9.58 -19.29 -21.02
C GLU A 301 -8.46 -20.11 -21.66
N SER A 302 -8.41 -20.20 -23.00
CA SER A 302 -7.25 -20.80 -23.68
C SER A 302 -6.08 -19.82 -23.77
N SER A 303 -4.85 -20.32 -23.94
CA SER A 303 -3.68 -19.44 -24.08
C SER A 303 -3.79 -18.50 -25.29
N ASP A 304 -4.35 -18.98 -26.41
CA ASP A 304 -4.58 -18.15 -27.60
C ASP A 304 -5.67 -17.09 -27.37
N SER A 305 -6.75 -17.45 -26.67
CA SER A 305 -7.80 -16.50 -26.30
C SER A 305 -7.25 -15.42 -25.39
N PHE A 306 -6.39 -15.80 -24.44
CA PHE A 306 -5.73 -14.85 -23.55
C PHE A 306 -4.85 -13.87 -24.33
N GLN A 307 -4.00 -14.36 -25.22
CA GLN A 307 -3.15 -13.50 -26.05
C GLN A 307 -3.98 -12.56 -26.94
N ARG A 308 -5.07 -13.05 -27.55
CA ARG A 308 -5.98 -12.22 -28.34
C ARG A 308 -6.61 -11.11 -27.50
N ARG A 309 -7.11 -11.43 -26.31
CA ARG A 309 -7.68 -10.44 -25.38
C ARG A 309 -6.66 -9.35 -25.00
N LEU A 310 -5.39 -9.72 -24.77
CA LEU A 310 -4.34 -8.75 -24.48
C LEU A 310 -4.01 -7.88 -25.69
N ALA A 311 -3.96 -8.46 -26.90
CA ALA A 311 -3.71 -7.73 -28.14
C ALA A 311 -4.82 -6.73 -28.48
N GLU A 312 -6.08 -7.16 -28.37
CA GLU A 312 -7.26 -6.29 -28.59
C GLU A 312 -7.25 -5.09 -27.63
N GLN A 313 -6.88 -5.30 -26.36
CA GLN A 313 -6.75 -4.20 -25.40
C GLN A 313 -5.61 -3.24 -25.76
N ALA A 314 -4.47 -3.78 -26.18
CA ALA A 314 -3.30 -2.99 -26.56
C ALA A 314 -3.61 -2.06 -27.75
N GLU A 315 -4.42 -2.52 -28.71
CA GLU A 315 -4.90 -1.70 -29.81
C GLU A 315 -5.86 -0.59 -29.32
N HIS A 316 -6.83 -0.94 -28.47
CA HIS A 316 -7.81 0.03 -27.97
C HIS A 316 -7.17 1.19 -27.17
N ASP A 317 -6.16 0.88 -26.34
CA ASP A 317 -5.43 1.89 -25.57
C ASP A 317 -4.62 2.84 -26.47
N SER A 318 -4.18 2.38 -27.65
CA SER A 318 -3.41 3.20 -28.60
C SER A 318 -4.27 4.21 -29.36
N ASP A 319 -5.58 3.96 -29.50
CA ASP A 319 -6.51 4.81 -30.25
C ASP A 319 -7.12 5.94 -29.41
N GLY A 320 -6.80 6.03 -28.10
CA GLY A 320 -7.24 7.11 -27.22
C GLY A 320 -8.74 7.19 -26.96
N LEU A 321 -9.52 6.21 -27.45
CA LEU A 321 -10.95 6.07 -27.23
C LEU A 321 -11.19 5.38 -25.88
N GLY A 322 -11.89 6.10 -25.00
CA GLY A 322 -12.08 5.72 -23.61
C GLY A 322 -12.97 4.50 -23.36
N ASN A 323 -12.86 4.03 -22.11
CA ASN A 323 -13.44 2.83 -21.51
C ASN A 323 -12.79 1.51 -21.93
N PRO A 324 -11.63 1.16 -21.34
CA PRO A 324 -11.09 -0.19 -21.48
C PRO A 324 -12.18 -1.20 -21.08
N LYS A 325 -12.59 -2.05 -22.04
CA LYS A 325 -13.27 -3.32 -21.74
C LYS A 325 -12.36 -4.13 -20.80
N ALA A 326 -12.93 -5.11 -20.10
CA ALA A 326 -12.20 -5.81 -19.06
C ALA A 326 -10.93 -6.49 -19.63
N PHE A 327 -9.78 -5.83 -19.47
CA PHE A 327 -8.42 -6.37 -19.64
C PHE A 327 -8.16 -7.56 -18.71
N GLU A 328 -9.14 -7.94 -17.90
CA GLU A 328 -9.08 -8.95 -16.89
C GLU A 328 -10.31 -9.85 -17.00
N SER A 329 -10.08 -11.15 -17.13
CA SER A 329 -11.18 -12.14 -17.22
C SER A 329 -11.66 -12.58 -15.83
N ASN A 330 -10.84 -12.40 -14.79
CA ASN A 330 -11.20 -12.74 -13.41
C ASN A 330 -11.87 -11.56 -12.68
N SER A 331 -13.10 -11.75 -12.20
CA SER A 331 -13.84 -10.74 -11.45
C SER A 331 -13.54 -10.72 -9.95
N ARG A 332 -12.76 -11.68 -9.43
CA ARG A 332 -12.55 -11.86 -7.98
C ARG A 332 -11.53 -10.92 -7.32
N TRP A 333 -10.78 -10.16 -8.10
CA TRP A 333 -9.84 -9.16 -7.59
C TRP A 333 -10.48 -8.18 -6.60
N LEU A 334 -9.77 -7.89 -5.51
CA LEU A 334 -10.16 -7.00 -4.43
C LEU A 334 -10.40 -5.55 -4.89
N VAL A 335 -9.47 -4.98 -5.67
CA VAL A 335 -9.58 -3.60 -6.23
C VAL A 335 -9.72 -3.60 -7.76
N GLY A 336 -9.23 -4.64 -8.43
CA GLY A 336 -9.41 -4.84 -9.87
C GLY A 336 -8.67 -3.84 -10.77
N PRO A 337 -8.70 -4.09 -12.09
CA PRO A 337 -7.83 -3.43 -13.07
C PRO A 337 -8.08 -1.91 -13.21
N ARG A 338 -9.27 -1.41 -12.89
CA ARG A 338 -9.55 0.03 -12.95
C ARG A 338 -8.92 0.80 -11.80
N ALA A 339 -8.83 0.19 -10.62
CA ALA A 339 -8.37 0.87 -9.41
C ALA A 339 -6.93 0.53 -9.03
N ARG A 340 -6.39 -0.64 -9.42
CA ARG A 340 -5.01 -1.06 -9.10
C ARG A 340 -3.91 -0.37 -9.92
N ASN A 341 -4.26 0.10 -11.13
CA ASN A 341 -3.29 0.62 -12.10
C ASN A 341 -2.98 2.10 -11.87
N LEU A 342 -2.61 2.46 -10.63
CA LEU A 342 -2.32 3.84 -10.21
C LEU A 342 -0.83 4.00 -9.90
N GLY A 343 -0.15 4.92 -10.58
CA GLY A 343 1.28 5.15 -10.38
C GLY A 343 2.16 4.02 -10.92
N SER A 344 3.27 3.73 -10.22
CA SER A 344 4.33 2.82 -10.67
C SER A 344 4.42 1.50 -9.88
N LEU A 345 3.48 1.29 -8.96
CA LEU A 345 3.40 0.15 -8.06
C LEU A 345 1.94 -0.31 -8.01
N HIS A 346 1.64 -1.45 -8.61
CA HIS A 346 0.30 -2.00 -8.69
C HIS A 346 0.25 -3.29 -7.88
N ALA A 347 -0.74 -3.44 -7.02
CA ALA A 347 -0.97 -4.69 -6.30
C ALA A 347 -2.47 -5.02 -6.29
N ASP A 348 -2.79 -6.30 -6.17
CA ASP A 348 -4.16 -6.81 -6.07
C ASP A 348 -4.13 -8.24 -5.50
N ILE A 349 -5.25 -8.65 -4.91
CA ILE A 349 -5.48 -9.96 -4.27
C ILE A 349 -6.80 -10.51 -4.82
#